data_AF-A0A2P2L1K4-F1
#
_entry.id   AF-A0A2P2L1K4-F1
#
_cell.length_a   1.000
_cell.length_b   1.000
_cell.length_c   1.000
_cell.angle_alpha   90.00
_cell.angle_beta   90.00
_cell.angle_gamma   90.00
#
_symmetry.space_group_name_H-M   'P 1'
#
loop_
_entity.id
_entity.type
_entity.pdbx_description
1 polymer ?
#
loop_
_entity_poly.entity_id
_entity_poly.type
_entity_poly.pdbx_seq_one_letter_code
_entity_poly.pdbx_strand_id
1 'polypeptide(L)'
;MAPHVEPDTLNDLKSKIRSRDPTNSGNIQKELQKSLLWLRDELRRLSCTYKCRHDAAADLIHVYAYTKCFFRVREYKAFTSPPVYISPLDLGPKYADKLGPRIHEYKKTYGENYCLGQLIFWHIQTNLEPDYSLEKASRGCLSLPDIGSFYAKIQKPSQQRIYGPKTVKMMLERMEKYTQKPWPKDQIWSFKSSPKVFGSPMFDCVFNNTSLDKEMVHWLKHRPAIYQAMWDR
;
A
#
# COMPACT_ATOMS: atom_id res chain seq x y z
N MET A 1 -1.11 13.30 -9.89
CA MET A 1 -1.75 14.61 -9.68
C MET A 1 -1.46 15.59 -10.81
N ALA A 2 -0.20 15.90 -11.14
CA ALA A 2 0.15 16.97 -12.10
C ALA A 2 -0.59 16.95 -13.45
N PRO A 3 -0.88 15.80 -14.09
CA PRO A 3 -1.65 15.80 -15.35
C PRO A 3 -3.15 16.11 -15.20
N HIS A 4 -3.65 16.23 -13.97
CA HIS A 4 -5.08 16.30 -13.64
C HIS A 4 -5.46 17.58 -12.89
N VAL A 5 -4.51 18.49 -12.68
CA VAL A 5 -4.70 19.75 -11.94
C VAL A 5 -4.00 20.87 -12.69
N GLU A 6 -4.63 22.04 -12.75
CA GLU A 6 -4.07 23.23 -13.38
C GLU A 6 -2.67 23.58 -12.82
N PRO A 7 -1.71 23.99 -13.67
CA PRO A 7 -0.34 24.27 -13.24
C PRO A 7 -0.24 25.31 -12.12
N ASP A 8 -1.05 26.37 -12.17
CA ASP A 8 -1.04 27.45 -11.19
C ASP A 8 -1.51 26.96 -9.82
N THR A 9 -2.62 26.21 -9.79
CA THR A 9 -3.13 25.56 -8.57
C THR A 9 -2.10 24.59 -7.99
N LEU A 10 -1.40 23.84 -8.84
CA LEU A 10 -0.35 22.93 -8.40
C LEU A 10 0.86 23.68 -7.81
N ASN A 11 1.26 24.80 -8.42
CA ASN A 11 2.38 25.60 -7.96
C ASN A 11 2.06 26.32 -6.64
N ASP A 12 0.86 26.86 -6.50
CA ASP A 12 0.35 27.41 -5.24
C ASP A 12 0.36 26.34 -4.14
N LEU A 13 -0.17 25.15 -4.41
CA LEU A 13 -0.17 24.04 -3.45
C LEU A 13 1.26 23.64 -3.04
N LYS A 14 2.21 23.54 -3.99
CA LYS A 14 3.62 23.28 -3.68
C LYS A 14 4.23 24.37 -2.80
N SER A 15 3.93 25.64 -3.06
CA SER A 15 4.38 26.77 -2.26
C SER A 15 3.85 26.66 -0.83
N LYS A 16 2.55 26.42 -0.67
CA LYS A 16 1.89 26.25 0.63
C LYS A 16 2.37 25.02 1.42
N ILE A 17 2.79 23.95 0.75
CA ILE A 17 3.43 22.78 1.38
C ILE A 17 4.81 23.18 1.90
N ARG A 18 5.63 23.86 1.09
CA ARG A 18 6.98 24.31 1.51
C ARG A 18 6.92 25.25 2.70
N SER A 19 5.93 26.13 2.77
CA SER A 19 5.75 27.06 3.89
C SER A 19 5.35 26.36 5.21
N ARG A 20 5.00 25.07 5.16
CA ARG A 20 4.56 24.26 6.30
C ARG A 20 5.51 23.10 6.59
N ASP A 21 6.77 23.26 6.20
CA ASP A 21 7.83 22.29 6.47
C ASP A 21 8.10 22.21 8.00
N PRO A 22 7.90 21.04 8.63
CA PRO A 22 8.08 20.89 10.07
C PRO A 22 9.56 20.73 10.49
N THR A 23 10.51 20.71 9.55
CA THR A 23 11.93 20.38 9.81
C THR A 23 12.58 21.26 10.90
N ASN A 24 12.21 22.54 10.99
CA ASN A 24 12.76 23.47 11.97
C ASN A 24 11.95 23.57 13.28
N SER A 25 10.97 22.68 13.49
CA SER A 25 10.10 22.74 14.68
C SER A 25 10.66 21.92 15.84
N GLY A 26 10.44 22.39 17.07
CA GLY A 26 10.85 21.65 18.29
C GLY A 26 10.07 20.35 18.52
N ASN A 27 8.91 20.17 17.87
CA ASN A 27 8.13 18.94 17.88
C ASN A 27 7.73 18.56 16.45
N ILE A 28 8.69 17.99 15.72
CA ILE A 28 8.55 17.61 14.30
C ILE A 28 7.33 16.73 14.08
N GLN A 29 7.08 15.75 14.97
CA GLN A 29 5.97 14.81 14.80
C GLN A 29 4.61 15.51 14.87
N LYS A 30 4.40 16.38 15.86
CA LYS A 30 3.14 17.12 16.04
C LYS A 30 2.92 18.11 14.90
N GLU A 31 3.94 18.84 14.49
CA GLU A 31 3.83 19.78 13.36
C GLU A 31 3.64 19.05 12.02
N LEU A 32 4.31 17.92 11.80
CA LEU A 32 4.08 17.08 10.62
C LEU A 32 2.63 16.58 10.58
N GLN A 33 2.08 16.11 11.70
CA GLN A 33 0.68 15.70 11.77
C GLN A 33 -0.25 16.86 11.38
N LYS A 34 -0.04 18.06 11.94
CA LYS A 34 -0.83 19.25 11.58
C LYS A 34 -0.72 19.58 10.09
N SER A 35 0.48 19.54 9.52
CA SER A 35 0.72 19.80 8.10
C SER A 35 0.02 18.77 7.20
N LEU A 36 -0.01 17.50 7.59
CA LEU A 36 -0.73 16.45 6.87
C LEU A 36 -2.25 16.62 6.95
N LEU A 37 -2.79 16.97 8.13
CA LEU A 37 -4.22 17.25 8.30
C LEU A 37 -4.65 18.49 7.50
N TRP A 38 -3.82 19.53 7.46
CA TRP A 38 -4.04 20.67 6.58
C TRP A 38 -4.02 20.26 5.09
N LEU A 39 -3.05 19.45 4.67
CA LEU A 39 -2.95 18.98 3.28
C LEU A 39 -4.15 18.12 2.87
N ARG A 40 -4.65 17.28 3.78
CA ARG A 40 -5.91 16.55 3.62
C ARG A 40 -7.05 17.52 3.30
N ASP A 41 -7.21 18.58 4.08
CA ASP A 41 -8.30 19.54 3.90
C ASP A 41 -8.17 20.34 2.60
N GLU A 42 -6.96 20.72 2.20
CA GLU A 42 -6.73 21.37 0.90
C GLU A 42 -7.04 20.43 -0.28
N LEU A 43 -6.60 19.17 -0.24
CA LEU A 43 -6.92 18.21 -1.31
C LEU A 43 -8.42 17.98 -1.44
N ARG A 44 -9.17 18.02 -0.33
CA ARG A 44 -10.63 17.88 -0.35
C ARG A 44 -11.34 19.04 -1.03
N ARG A 45 -10.73 20.24 -1.07
CA ARG A 45 -11.29 21.38 -1.80
C ARG A 45 -11.09 21.29 -3.32
N LEU A 46 -10.21 20.40 -3.79
CA LEU A 46 -9.97 20.20 -5.21
C LEU A 46 -11.09 19.38 -5.86
N SER A 47 -11.45 19.75 -7.09
CA SER A 47 -12.47 19.06 -7.87
C SER A 47 -12.05 17.62 -8.20
N CYS A 48 -12.89 16.66 -7.84
CA CYS A 48 -12.66 15.26 -8.18
C CYS A 48 -13.28 14.88 -9.53
N THR A 49 -12.65 13.92 -10.21
CA THR A 49 -13.17 13.29 -11.43
C THR A 49 -12.97 11.79 -11.37
N TYR A 50 -13.58 11.02 -12.28
CA TYR A 50 -13.36 9.57 -12.37
C TYR A 50 -11.89 9.17 -12.64
N LYS A 51 -11.07 10.12 -13.12
CA LYS A 51 -9.62 9.97 -13.35
C LYS A 51 -8.78 10.48 -12.19
N CYS A 52 -9.34 11.31 -11.31
CA CYS A 52 -8.63 12.06 -10.28
C CYS A 52 -9.44 12.08 -8.98
N ARG A 53 -9.12 11.19 -8.05
CA ARG A 53 -9.85 11.02 -6.78
C ARG A 53 -9.09 11.70 -5.62
N HIS A 54 -9.16 13.03 -5.54
CA HIS A 54 -8.50 13.79 -4.47
C HIS A 54 -9.08 13.50 -3.08
N ASP A 55 -10.37 13.17 -3.01
CA ASP A 55 -11.06 12.68 -1.81
C ASP A 55 -10.46 11.39 -1.26
N ALA A 56 -10.10 10.43 -2.12
CA ALA A 56 -9.42 9.20 -1.73
C ALA A 56 -7.97 9.47 -1.29
N ALA A 57 -7.27 10.35 -1.99
CA ALA A 57 -5.93 10.79 -1.62
C ALA A 57 -5.91 11.49 -0.26
N ALA A 58 -6.90 12.35 0.02
CA ALA A 58 -7.03 13.02 1.29
C ALA A 58 -7.29 12.04 2.45
N ASP A 59 -8.14 11.04 2.26
CA ASP A 59 -8.37 10.00 3.27
C ASP A 59 -7.11 9.20 3.55
N LEU A 60 -6.31 8.89 2.53
CA LEU A 60 -5.02 8.24 2.74
C LEU A 60 -4.05 9.14 3.53
N ILE A 61 -3.98 10.44 3.22
CA ILE A 61 -3.17 11.41 3.97
C ILE A 61 -3.63 11.49 5.43
N HIS A 62 -4.94 11.45 5.67
CA HIS A 62 -5.50 11.37 7.01
C HIS A 62 -5.00 10.12 7.75
N VAL A 63 -5.00 8.96 7.11
CA VAL A 63 -4.42 7.73 7.70
C VAL A 63 -2.93 7.91 8.00
N TYR A 64 -2.14 8.50 7.09
CA TYR A 64 -0.72 8.80 7.34
C TYR A 64 -0.49 9.76 8.50
N ALA A 65 -1.37 10.75 8.68
CA ALA A 65 -1.26 11.74 9.77
C ALA A 65 -1.38 11.09 11.17
N TYR A 66 -2.00 9.90 11.25
CA TYR A 66 -2.14 9.14 12.49
C TYR A 66 -1.19 7.94 12.58
N THR A 67 -0.32 7.72 11.59
CA THR A 67 0.74 6.73 11.67
C THR A 67 1.89 7.27 12.52
N LYS A 68 2.21 6.59 13.62
CA LYS A 68 3.24 6.97 14.59
C LYS A 68 4.57 6.30 14.30
N CYS A 69 4.55 5.00 13.99
CA CYS A 69 5.76 4.21 13.80
C CYS A 69 5.98 3.91 12.31
N PHE A 70 7.13 4.33 11.81
CA PHE A 70 7.63 3.95 10.50
C PHE A 70 8.92 3.18 10.67
N PHE A 71 9.08 2.12 9.89
CA PHE A 71 10.28 1.30 9.92
C PHE A 71 10.70 0.86 8.52
N ARG A 72 11.95 0.43 8.40
CA ARG A 72 12.50 -0.19 7.19
C ARG A 72 12.96 -1.59 7.54
N VAL A 73 12.66 -2.55 6.68
CA VAL A 73 13.25 -3.88 6.79
C VAL A 73 14.72 -3.76 6.40
N ARG A 74 15.61 -4.36 7.17
CA ARG A 74 17.02 -4.44 6.80
C ARG A 74 17.12 -5.47 5.66
N GLU A 75 17.25 -4.98 4.45
CA GLU A 75 17.17 -5.78 3.23
C GLU A 75 18.37 -6.73 3.13
N TYR A 76 18.09 -8.01 2.88
CA TYR A 76 19.09 -8.91 2.32
C TYR A 76 19.23 -8.60 0.83
N LYS A 77 20.42 -8.79 0.26
CA LYS A 77 20.57 -8.70 -1.20
C LYS A 77 19.82 -9.85 -1.85
N ALA A 78 19.10 -9.56 -2.93
CA ALA A 78 18.55 -10.62 -3.77
C ALA A 78 19.69 -11.56 -4.24
N PHE A 79 19.42 -12.85 -4.18
CA PHE A 79 20.40 -13.88 -4.45
C PHE A 79 19.82 -14.91 -5.41
N THR A 80 20.58 -15.30 -6.42
CA THR A 80 20.22 -16.41 -7.30
C THR A 80 21.12 -17.59 -6.95
N SER A 81 20.51 -18.74 -6.69
CA SER A 81 21.26 -19.97 -6.40
C SER A 81 22.19 -20.34 -7.55
N PRO A 82 23.26 -21.09 -7.25
CA PRO A 82 23.94 -21.87 -8.28
C PRO A 82 22.93 -22.73 -9.06
N PRO A 83 23.20 -23.04 -10.34
CA PRO A 83 22.37 -23.94 -11.12
C PRO A 83 22.30 -25.32 -10.48
N VAL A 84 21.09 -25.88 -10.48
CA VAL A 84 20.83 -27.28 -10.21
C VAL A 84 20.39 -27.93 -11.50
N TYR A 85 21.06 -29.01 -11.89
CA TYR A 85 20.74 -29.77 -13.09
C TYR A 85 19.76 -30.88 -12.72
N ILE A 86 18.55 -30.81 -13.27
CA ILE A 86 17.47 -31.75 -12.98
C ILE A 86 17.31 -32.67 -14.19
N SER A 87 17.57 -33.95 -13.98
CA SER A 87 17.30 -35.04 -14.92
C SER A 87 15.83 -35.46 -14.84
N PRO A 88 15.24 -35.99 -15.94
CA PRO A 88 13.92 -36.62 -15.89
C PRO A 88 13.82 -37.75 -14.86
N LEU A 89 14.94 -38.41 -14.53
CA LEU A 89 15.01 -39.46 -13.50
C LEU A 89 14.92 -38.91 -12.08
N ASP A 90 15.27 -37.64 -11.86
CA ASP A 90 15.15 -36.97 -10.56
C ASP A 90 13.69 -36.59 -10.25
N LEU A 91 12.84 -36.62 -11.27
CA LEU A 91 11.43 -36.31 -11.18
C LEU A 91 10.63 -37.62 -11.14
N GLY A 92 9.65 -37.70 -10.24
CA GLY A 92 8.75 -38.84 -10.20
C GLY A 92 8.01 -39.05 -11.54
N PRO A 93 7.47 -40.25 -11.79
CA PRO A 93 6.91 -40.66 -13.09
C PRO A 93 5.80 -39.73 -13.63
N LYS A 94 5.18 -38.91 -12.78
CA LYS A 94 4.17 -37.91 -13.17
C LYS A 94 4.74 -36.67 -13.89
N TYR A 95 6.04 -36.41 -13.77
CA TYR A 95 6.68 -35.18 -14.27
C TYR A 95 7.85 -35.44 -15.21
N ALA A 96 8.36 -36.68 -15.30
CA ALA A 96 9.43 -37.06 -16.23
C ALA A 96 9.09 -36.73 -17.69
N ASP A 97 7.85 -37.01 -18.12
CA ASP A 97 7.40 -36.75 -19.49
C ASP A 97 7.31 -35.25 -19.84
N LYS A 98 7.23 -34.36 -18.84
CA LYS A 98 7.09 -32.90 -19.05
C LYS A 98 8.41 -32.18 -19.33
N LEU A 99 9.53 -32.74 -18.89
CA LEU A 99 10.85 -32.12 -19.10
C LEU A 99 11.54 -32.57 -20.40
N GLY A 100 11.04 -33.64 -21.04
CA GLY A 100 11.71 -34.27 -22.18
C GLY A 100 13.04 -34.95 -21.78
N PRO A 101 13.79 -35.55 -22.71
CA PRO A 101 14.98 -36.34 -22.41
C PRO A 101 16.22 -35.50 -22.02
N ARG A 102 16.10 -34.17 -21.90
CA ARG A 102 17.22 -33.26 -21.65
C ARG A 102 17.35 -32.92 -20.17
N ILE A 103 18.59 -32.79 -19.71
CA ILE A 103 18.91 -32.24 -18.40
C ILE A 103 18.51 -30.76 -18.39
N HIS A 104 17.69 -30.36 -17.43
CA HIS A 104 17.18 -29.00 -17.32
C HIS A 104 17.95 -28.22 -16.25
N GLU A 105 18.44 -27.04 -16.62
CA GLU A 105 19.12 -26.15 -15.69
C GLU A 105 18.09 -25.31 -14.93
N TYR A 106 18.00 -25.53 -13.62
CA TYR A 106 17.14 -24.78 -12.72
C TYR A 106 17.95 -23.84 -11.84
N LYS A 107 17.52 -22.58 -11.75
CA LYS A 107 18.04 -21.58 -10.81
C LYS A 107 16.87 -20.98 -10.03
N LYS A 108 17.04 -20.84 -8.72
CA LYS A 108 16.06 -20.15 -7.89
C LYS A 108 16.58 -18.77 -7.52
N THR A 109 15.79 -17.75 -7.80
CA THR A 109 16.03 -16.38 -7.32
C THR A 109 15.26 -16.17 -6.03
N TYR A 110 15.97 -15.75 -5.00
CA TYR A 110 15.44 -15.39 -3.69
C TYR A 110 15.41 -13.87 -3.59
N GLY A 111 14.21 -13.31 -3.39
CA GLY A 111 14.04 -11.87 -3.19
C GLY A 111 14.62 -11.40 -1.85
N GLU A 112 14.77 -10.09 -1.72
CA GLU A 112 15.33 -9.42 -0.53
C GLU A 112 14.56 -9.74 0.76
N ASN A 113 13.25 -9.99 0.63
CA ASN A 113 12.35 -10.32 1.73
C ASN A 113 12.08 -11.82 1.89
N TYR A 114 12.81 -12.68 1.16
CA TYR A 114 12.55 -14.12 1.16
C TYR A 114 12.65 -14.72 2.58
N CYS A 115 13.73 -14.42 3.31
CA CYS A 115 13.93 -14.94 4.66
C CYS A 115 12.82 -14.51 5.62
N LEU A 116 12.40 -13.24 5.58
CA LEU A 116 11.32 -12.74 6.42
C LEU A 116 9.98 -13.39 6.05
N GLY A 117 9.69 -13.50 4.75
CA GLY A 117 8.50 -14.20 4.26
C GLY A 117 8.48 -15.66 4.72
N GLN A 118 9.63 -16.35 4.63
CA GLN A 118 9.74 -17.75 5.03
C GLN A 118 9.53 -17.91 6.54
N LEU A 119 10.03 -17.00 7.36
CA LEU A 119 9.81 -17.01 8.81
C LEU A 119 8.35 -16.75 9.18
N ILE A 120 7.65 -15.87 8.46
CA ILE A 120 6.23 -15.56 8.72
C ILE A 120 5.32 -16.70 8.25
N PHE A 121 5.60 -17.26 7.07
CA PHE A 121 4.80 -18.32 6.46
C PHE A 121 5.43 -19.70 6.61
N TRP A 122 6.24 -19.91 7.65
CA TRP A 122 6.97 -21.17 7.87
C TRP A 122 6.06 -22.41 7.90
N HIS A 123 4.81 -22.22 8.36
CA HIS A 123 3.79 -23.27 8.45
C HIS A 123 3.12 -23.59 7.10
N ILE A 124 3.29 -22.75 6.07
CA ILE A 124 2.72 -22.96 4.74
C ILE A 124 3.78 -23.64 3.85
N GLN A 125 3.85 -24.96 3.92
CA GLN A 125 4.84 -25.76 3.18
C GLN A 125 4.70 -25.69 1.66
N THR A 126 3.51 -25.31 1.15
CA THR A 126 3.24 -25.15 -0.28
C THR A 126 3.62 -23.76 -0.82
N ASN A 127 4.12 -22.86 0.03
CA ASN A 127 4.47 -21.50 -0.36
C ASN A 127 5.82 -21.45 -1.08
N LEU A 128 5.78 -21.46 -2.41
CA LEU A 128 6.98 -21.42 -3.26
C LEU A 128 7.62 -20.02 -3.33
N GLU A 129 6.82 -18.97 -3.08
CA GLU A 129 7.18 -17.54 -3.20
C GLU A 129 6.80 -16.79 -1.90
N PRO A 130 7.58 -16.99 -0.82
CA PRO A 130 7.26 -16.43 0.49
C PRO A 130 7.39 -14.91 0.55
N ASP A 131 8.28 -14.32 -0.26
CA ASP A 131 8.43 -12.88 -0.45
C ASP A 131 7.18 -12.24 -1.07
N TYR A 132 6.65 -12.84 -2.14
CA TYR A 132 5.42 -12.38 -2.78
C TYR A 132 4.19 -12.55 -1.87
N SER A 133 4.14 -13.64 -1.11
CA SER A 133 3.11 -13.87 -0.10
C SER A 133 3.16 -12.82 1.02
N LEU A 134 4.36 -12.45 1.47
CA LEU A 134 4.56 -11.38 2.45
C LEU A 134 4.13 -10.03 1.91
N GLU A 135 4.52 -9.71 0.69
CA GLU A 135 4.10 -8.47 0.03
C GLU A 135 2.56 -8.38 0.03
N LYS A 136 1.87 -9.43 -0.42
CA LYS A 136 0.40 -9.49 -0.44
C LYS A 136 -0.22 -9.34 0.95
N ALA A 137 0.33 -10.02 1.95
CA ALA A 137 -0.19 -9.99 3.31
C ALA A 137 0.01 -8.62 3.97
N SER A 138 1.05 -7.88 3.59
CA SER A 138 1.39 -6.57 4.16
C SER A 138 0.49 -5.40 3.68
N ARG A 139 -0.26 -5.59 2.59
CA ARG A 139 -1.00 -4.51 1.91
C ARG A 139 -2.12 -3.95 2.78
N GLY A 140 -2.00 -2.68 3.14
CA GLY A 140 -2.96 -1.92 3.94
C GLY A 140 -2.65 -2.00 5.44
N CYS A 141 -2.41 -3.20 5.98
CA CYS A 141 -2.13 -3.38 7.41
C CYS A 141 -0.70 -2.99 7.81
N LEU A 142 0.28 -3.09 6.93
CA LEU A 142 1.68 -2.77 7.21
C LEU A 142 2.23 -1.75 6.20
N SER A 143 1.91 -1.93 4.93
CA SER A 143 2.23 -0.99 3.85
C SER A 143 0.95 -0.28 3.41
N LEU A 144 0.88 1.04 3.62
CA LEU A 144 -0.23 1.82 3.11
C LEU A 144 -0.20 1.91 1.56
N PRO A 145 -1.34 2.18 0.91
CA PRO A 145 -1.42 2.36 -0.55
C PRO A 145 -0.47 3.45 -1.08
N ASP A 146 -0.10 3.33 -2.35
CA ASP A 146 0.62 4.38 -3.06
C ASP A 146 -0.32 5.55 -3.37
N ILE A 147 0.12 6.80 -3.22
CA ILE A 147 -0.73 7.98 -3.51
C ILE A 147 -1.14 8.05 -5.00
N GLY A 148 -0.37 7.43 -5.90
CA GLY A 148 -0.69 7.26 -7.32
C GLY A 148 -1.91 6.36 -7.58
N SER A 149 -2.37 5.62 -6.56
CA SER A 149 -3.63 4.85 -6.54
C SER A 149 -4.87 5.66 -6.85
N PHE A 150 -4.81 6.99 -6.79
CA PHE A 150 -5.98 7.86 -6.98
C PHE A 150 -5.97 8.67 -8.27
N TYR A 151 -4.88 8.59 -9.05
CA TYR A 151 -4.70 9.34 -10.29
C TYR A 151 -4.49 8.41 -11.49
N ALA A 152 -5.36 8.48 -12.49
CA ALA A 152 -5.27 7.71 -13.73
C ALA A 152 -3.95 7.98 -14.45
N LYS A 153 -3.33 6.92 -14.99
CA LYS A 153 -2.17 7.05 -15.87
C LYS A 153 -2.67 7.47 -17.26
N ILE A 154 -2.02 8.47 -17.85
CA ILE A 154 -2.40 9.05 -19.16
C ILE A 154 -2.48 7.96 -20.25
N GLN A 155 -1.60 6.97 -20.21
CA GLN A 155 -1.45 5.93 -21.24
C GLN A 155 -2.39 4.72 -21.07
N LYS A 156 -3.04 4.52 -19.90
CA LYS A 156 -3.97 3.41 -19.64
C LYS A 156 -5.16 3.87 -18.78
N PRO A 157 -6.15 4.56 -19.36
CA PRO A 157 -7.30 5.08 -18.63
C PRO A 157 -8.36 4.03 -18.25
N SER A 158 -8.05 2.72 -18.33
CA SER A 158 -9.06 1.67 -18.48
C SER A 158 -9.80 1.23 -17.21
N GLN A 159 -9.40 1.67 -16.01
CA GLN A 159 -10.14 1.31 -14.79
C GLN A 159 -10.74 2.55 -14.12
N GLN A 160 -12.07 2.56 -14.06
CA GLN A 160 -12.84 3.49 -13.24
C GLN A 160 -12.37 3.38 -11.80
N ARG A 161 -11.98 4.50 -11.20
CA ARG A 161 -11.46 4.53 -9.82
C ARG A 161 -12.62 4.66 -8.84
N ILE A 162 -13.28 3.54 -8.62
CA ILE A 162 -14.43 3.43 -7.72
C ILE A 162 -13.95 3.73 -6.30
N TYR A 163 -14.52 4.78 -5.72
CA TYR A 163 -14.28 5.17 -4.35
C TYR A 163 -15.53 5.81 -3.77
N GLY A 164 -16.29 5.03 -3.01
CA GLY A 164 -17.53 5.48 -2.41
C GLY A 164 -17.62 5.14 -0.92
N PRO A 165 -18.75 5.47 -0.28
CA PRO A 165 -19.01 5.12 1.12
C PRO A 165 -18.82 3.63 1.41
N LYS A 166 -19.18 2.76 0.46
CA LYS A 166 -18.99 1.30 0.57
C LYS A 166 -17.53 0.90 0.66
N THR A 167 -16.67 1.47 -0.19
CA THR A 167 -15.21 1.22 -0.17
C THR A 167 -14.61 1.67 1.16
N VAL A 168 -14.99 2.85 1.65
CA VAL A 168 -14.53 3.37 2.94
C VAL A 168 -15.01 2.49 4.09
N LYS A 169 -16.28 2.06 4.07
CA LYS A 169 -16.82 1.15 5.08
C LYS A 169 -16.06 -0.18 5.12
N MET A 170 -15.80 -0.81 3.97
CA MET A 170 -15.03 -2.05 3.89
C MET A 170 -13.58 -1.88 4.37
N MET A 171 -12.96 -0.74 4.04
CA MET A 171 -11.63 -0.38 4.53
C MET A 171 -11.65 -0.25 6.06
N LEU A 172 -12.57 0.52 6.62
CA LEU A 172 -12.71 0.72 8.07
C LEU A 172 -13.01 -0.58 8.80
N GLU A 173 -13.90 -1.42 8.29
CA GLU A 173 -14.19 -2.74 8.86
C GLU A 173 -12.92 -3.61 8.93
N ARG A 174 -12.06 -3.55 7.91
CA ARG A 174 -10.75 -4.24 7.93
C ARG A 174 -9.83 -3.65 8.98
N MET A 175 -9.71 -2.32 9.04
CA MET A 175 -8.87 -1.64 10.03
C MET A 175 -9.31 -1.97 11.46
N GLU A 176 -10.61 -1.93 11.75
CA GLU A 176 -11.15 -2.10 13.10
C GLU A 176 -11.22 -3.57 13.56
N LYS A 177 -11.66 -4.49 12.69
CA LYS A 177 -11.89 -5.90 13.09
C LYS A 177 -10.74 -6.83 12.75
N TYR A 178 -9.93 -6.49 11.76
CA TYR A 178 -8.93 -7.39 11.18
C TYR A 178 -7.63 -6.64 10.88
N THR A 179 -7.04 -6.02 11.90
CA THR A 179 -5.84 -5.16 11.79
C THR A 179 -4.66 -5.81 11.07
N GLN A 180 -4.55 -7.14 11.14
CA GLN A 180 -3.50 -7.95 10.53
C GLN A 180 -3.82 -8.41 9.10
N LYS A 181 -5.07 -8.28 8.64
CA LYS A 181 -5.46 -8.76 7.31
C LYS A 181 -5.19 -7.67 6.26
N PRO A 182 -4.80 -8.09 5.04
CA PRO A 182 -4.61 -7.13 3.97
C PRO A 182 -5.95 -6.49 3.56
N TRP A 183 -5.86 -5.28 3.03
CA TRP A 183 -7.01 -4.59 2.44
C TRP A 183 -7.53 -5.32 1.19
N PRO A 184 -8.82 -5.18 0.84
CA PRO A 184 -9.41 -5.85 -0.32
C PRO A 184 -8.73 -5.42 -1.64
N LYS A 185 -8.49 -6.38 -2.54
CA LYS A 185 -7.75 -6.16 -3.81
C LYS A 185 -8.56 -5.43 -4.89
N ASP A 186 -9.89 -5.54 -4.88
CA ASP A 186 -10.76 -5.08 -5.97
C ASP A 186 -11.18 -3.61 -5.84
N GLN A 187 -10.28 -2.78 -5.31
CA GLN A 187 -10.58 -1.39 -4.96
C GLN A 187 -9.55 -0.45 -5.59
N ILE A 188 -9.77 0.84 -5.40
CA ILE A 188 -8.87 1.91 -5.86
C ILE A 188 -7.42 1.80 -5.36
N TRP A 189 -7.16 0.97 -4.34
CA TRP A 189 -5.87 0.85 -3.67
C TRP A 189 -4.84 0.07 -4.51
N SER A 190 -3.79 0.75 -4.96
CA SER A 190 -2.59 0.12 -5.49
C SER A 190 -1.44 0.25 -4.50
N PHE A 191 -0.56 -0.75 -4.46
CA PHE A 191 0.54 -0.84 -3.50
C PHE A 191 1.84 -0.93 -4.27
N LYS A 192 2.92 -0.38 -3.72
CA LYS A 192 4.26 -0.58 -4.26
C LYS A 192 4.66 -2.04 -4.03
N SER A 193 5.29 -2.65 -5.03
CA SER A 193 5.77 -4.03 -4.91
C SER A 193 6.93 -4.18 -3.92
N SER A 194 7.77 -3.16 -3.80
CA SER A 194 8.89 -3.10 -2.85
C SER A 194 8.87 -1.78 -2.06
N PRO A 195 7.98 -1.66 -1.06
CA PRO A 195 7.94 -0.46 -0.23
C PRO A 195 9.21 -0.40 0.64
N LYS A 196 9.99 0.68 0.50
CA LYS A 196 11.20 0.92 1.32
C LYS A 196 10.90 1.27 2.77
N VAL A 197 9.68 1.74 3.04
CA VAL A 197 9.22 2.18 4.35
C VAL A 197 7.86 1.54 4.59
N PHE A 198 7.71 0.93 5.75
CA PHE A 198 6.47 0.38 6.26
C PHE A 198 5.98 1.24 7.43
N GLY A 199 4.68 1.19 7.68
CA GLY A 199 4.03 1.95 8.73
C GLY A 199 2.55 2.11 8.42
N SER A 200 1.73 1.87 9.43
CA SER A 200 0.29 2.10 9.36
C SER A 200 -0.26 2.26 10.78
N PRO A 201 -1.46 2.86 10.94
CA PRO A 201 -2.11 2.90 12.24
C PRO A 201 -2.45 1.50 12.78
N MET A 202 -2.68 0.52 11.90
CA MET A 202 -2.96 -0.87 12.31
C MET A 202 -1.69 -1.53 12.89
N PHE A 203 -0.53 -1.23 12.30
CA PHE A 203 0.75 -1.64 12.86
C PHE A 203 0.98 -0.98 14.21
N ASP A 204 0.73 0.33 14.33
CA ASP A 204 0.89 1.05 15.59
C ASP A 204 0.03 0.47 16.71
N CYS A 205 -1.21 0.05 16.40
CA CYS A 205 -2.09 -0.62 17.34
C CYS A 205 -1.48 -1.92 17.88
N VAL A 206 -0.97 -2.76 16.99
CA VAL A 206 -0.37 -4.05 17.38
C VAL A 206 0.94 -3.82 18.14
N PHE A 207 1.77 -2.88 17.67
CA PHE A 207 3.07 -2.59 18.26
C PHE A 207 2.95 -1.98 19.66
N ASN A 208 2.00 -1.07 19.86
CA ASN A 208 1.78 -0.39 21.15
C ASN A 208 0.73 -1.09 22.03
N ASN A 209 0.14 -2.18 21.56
CA ASN A 209 -1.00 -2.85 22.20
C ASN A 209 -2.17 -1.90 22.53
N THR A 210 -2.49 -1.02 21.58
CA THR A 210 -3.57 -0.02 21.68
C THR A 210 -4.67 -0.26 20.65
N SER A 211 -5.83 0.33 20.85
CA SER A 211 -6.86 0.42 19.81
C SER A 211 -6.52 1.51 18.79
N LEU A 212 -7.21 1.47 17.63
CA LEU A 212 -7.11 2.52 16.62
C LEU A 212 -7.52 3.87 17.21
N ASP A 213 -6.86 4.91 16.73
CA ASP A 213 -7.16 6.27 17.12
C ASP A 213 -8.62 6.62 16.80
N LYS A 214 -9.36 7.01 17.84
CA LYS A 214 -10.80 7.27 17.76
C LYS A 214 -11.10 8.48 16.89
N GLU A 215 -10.26 9.51 16.91
CA GLU A 215 -10.43 10.72 16.10
C GLU A 215 -10.22 10.39 14.62
N MET A 216 -9.18 9.59 14.33
CA MET A 216 -8.91 9.14 12.97
C MET A 216 -10.13 8.42 12.38
N VAL A 217 -10.63 7.42 13.11
CA VAL A 217 -11.76 6.58 12.68
C VAL A 217 -13.05 7.40 12.61
N HIS A 218 -13.31 8.24 13.60
CA HIS A 218 -14.50 9.09 13.64
C HIS A 218 -14.56 10.02 12.43
N TRP A 219 -13.45 10.67 12.07
CA TRP A 219 -13.41 11.54 10.90
C TRP A 219 -13.68 10.75 9.61
N LEU A 220 -13.05 9.59 9.40
CA LEU A 220 -13.28 8.77 8.20
C LEU A 220 -14.73 8.29 8.06
N LYS A 221 -15.41 8.02 9.18
CA LYS A 221 -16.82 7.60 9.22
C LYS A 221 -17.80 8.73 8.85
N HIS A 222 -17.51 9.96 9.29
CA HIS A 222 -18.48 11.07 9.24
C HIS A 222 -18.12 12.15 8.21
N ARG A 223 -16.95 12.06 7.57
CA ARG A 223 -16.54 13.02 6.53
C ARG A 223 -17.55 13.04 5.36
N PRO A 224 -17.87 14.22 4.80
CA PRO A 224 -18.82 14.33 3.69
C PRO A 224 -18.28 13.70 2.40
N ALA A 225 -19.16 13.13 1.59
CA ALA A 225 -18.80 12.68 0.23
C ALA A 225 -18.70 13.92 -0.69
N ILE A 226 -17.51 14.15 -1.26
CA ILE A 226 -17.25 15.31 -2.14
C ILE A 226 -17.50 14.95 -3.62
N TYR A 227 -17.39 13.67 -3.95
CA TYR A 227 -17.65 13.14 -5.27
C TYR A 227 -18.38 11.81 -5.14
N GLN A 228 -19.41 11.65 -5.96
CA GLN A 228 -20.18 10.42 -6.02
C GLN A 228 -20.58 10.19 -7.48
N ALA A 229 -19.83 9.35 -8.18
CA ALA A 229 -20.25 8.85 -9.49
C ALA A 229 -21.34 7.78 -9.33
N MET A 230 -22.07 7.47 -10.41
CA MET A 230 -23.05 6.37 -10.41
C MET A 230 -22.42 5.03 -9.98
N TRP A 231 -21.15 4.82 -10.31
CA TRP A 231 -20.39 3.61 -10.01
C TRP A 231 -19.85 3.54 -8.56
N ASP A 232 -19.99 4.63 -7.79
CA ASP A 232 -19.55 4.72 -6.39
C ASP A 232 -20.66 4.32 -5.38
N ARG A 233 -21.85 3.97 -5.87
CA ARG A 233 -23.02 3.58 -5.05
C ARG A 233 -22.96 2.12 -4.62
#